data_AF-X1NN07-F1
#
_entry.id   AF-X1NN07-F1
#
_cell.length_a   1.000
_cell.length_b   1.000
_cell.length_c   1.000
_cell.angle_alpha   90.00
_cell.angle_beta   90.00
_cell.angle_gamma   90.00
#
_symmetry.space_group_name_H-M   'P 1'
#
loop_
_entity.id
_entity.type
_entity.pdbx_description
1 polymer ?
#
loop_
_entity_poly.entity_id
_entity_poly.type
_entity_poly.pdbx_seq_one_letter_code
_entity_poly.pdbx_strand_id
1 'polypeptide(L)'
;IGKDIFFNYKFINHKCDDPYLKDFGKLKSGKKLWVDPIVSDTDFIITTGVVVPHYFAGFSGGRKSILPGICGRKTIEANHAQMVYHDARAGNLKGNPVHQEMQEAAEKVGVDFNINVVTDENYKIVEIVAGELLTSWRQGVEVCKQIYICPIKKKAEVVIASAGGYPKDINVYQAQKALNNAYQAIKPGGTIILTAECLEGYGEATFEKWIEEANTPDDIIKRLKNKFVLGGHKAYAIARAVKEVEVILISSLPQDKVRKLFFIPMENISQALNYV
;
A
#
# COMPACT_ATOMS: atom_id res chain seq x y z
N ILE A 1 10.61 -13.95 12.91
CA ILE A 1 12.02 -14.35 12.65
C ILE A 1 12.49 -15.55 13.49
N GLY A 2 11.83 -15.95 14.59
CA GLY A 2 12.25 -17.10 15.40
C GLY A 2 13.40 -16.77 16.37
N LYS A 3 13.52 -17.53 17.47
CA LYS A 3 14.47 -17.24 18.55
C LYS A 3 15.93 -17.35 18.08
N ASP A 4 16.26 -18.41 17.37
CA ASP A 4 17.65 -18.67 16.97
C ASP A 4 18.19 -17.59 16.04
N ILE A 5 17.39 -17.16 15.05
CA ILE A 5 17.81 -16.05 14.17
C ILE A 5 17.93 -14.76 14.97
N PHE A 6 16.99 -14.48 15.87
CA PHE A 6 17.03 -13.27 16.70
C PHE A 6 18.30 -13.15 17.55
N PHE A 7 18.80 -14.26 18.11
CA PHE A 7 20.00 -14.26 18.93
C PHE A 7 21.31 -14.33 18.13
N ASN A 8 21.29 -14.89 16.92
CA ASN A 8 22.50 -15.11 16.13
C ASN A 8 22.79 -13.99 15.11
N TYR A 9 21.83 -13.11 14.84
CA TYR A 9 21.99 -12.04 13.84
C TYR A 9 21.70 -10.66 14.43
N LYS A 10 22.35 -9.64 13.86
CA LYS A 10 22.13 -8.24 14.22
C LYS A 10 20.88 -7.72 13.52
N PHE A 11 19.91 -7.23 14.31
CA PHE A 11 18.72 -6.55 13.80
C PHE A 11 18.84 -5.05 14.00
N ILE A 12 18.67 -4.30 12.91
CA ILE A 12 18.67 -2.84 12.92
C ILE A 12 17.34 -2.39 12.35
N ASN A 13 16.60 -1.61 13.15
CA ASN A 13 15.34 -1.03 12.72
C ASN A 13 15.57 0.35 12.13
N HIS A 14 15.25 0.50 10.84
CA HIS A 14 15.30 1.79 10.16
C HIS A 14 14.37 2.81 10.83
N LYS A 15 14.82 4.07 10.90
CA LYS A 15 14.03 5.20 11.37
C LYS A 15 13.96 6.25 10.26
N CYS A 16 12.79 6.42 9.64
CA CYS A 16 12.63 7.34 8.51
C CYS A 16 12.78 8.83 8.89
N ASP A 17 12.77 9.17 10.18
CA ASP A 17 12.99 10.52 10.72
C ASP A 17 14.38 10.69 11.38
N ASP A 18 15.29 9.74 11.14
CA ASP A 18 16.64 9.82 11.70
C ASP A 18 17.37 11.09 11.19
N PRO A 19 17.95 11.93 12.07
CA PRO A 19 18.69 13.11 11.65
C PRO A 19 20.00 12.78 10.89
N TYR A 20 20.47 11.53 10.95
CA TYR A 20 21.71 11.06 10.33
C TYR A 20 21.52 10.32 9.00
N LEU A 21 20.33 10.41 8.40
CA LEU A 21 20.10 9.91 7.04
C LEU A 21 21.12 10.51 6.06
N LYS A 22 21.64 9.67 5.16
CA LYS A 22 22.65 10.10 4.18
C LYS A 22 22.02 10.57 2.89
N ASP A 23 22.56 11.67 2.35
CA ASP A 23 22.21 12.19 1.02
C ASP A 23 22.90 11.32 -0.03
N PHE A 24 22.12 10.50 -0.73
CA PHE A 24 22.59 9.67 -1.84
C PHE A 24 22.54 10.43 -3.18
N GLY A 25 22.32 11.75 -3.17
CA GLY A 25 22.23 12.59 -4.34
C GLY A 25 20.80 12.72 -4.87
N LYS A 26 20.67 13.17 -6.12
CA LYS A 26 19.35 13.43 -6.73
C LYS A 26 18.88 12.28 -7.61
N LEU A 27 17.57 12.07 -7.61
CA LEU A 27 16.85 11.25 -8.60
C LEU A 27 16.58 12.07 -9.88
N LYS A 28 16.16 11.43 -10.97
CA LYS A 28 15.81 12.08 -12.25
C LYS A 28 14.70 13.11 -12.09
N SER A 29 13.84 12.94 -11.09
CA SER A 29 12.81 13.91 -10.69
C SER A 29 13.38 15.19 -10.06
N GLY A 30 14.70 15.26 -9.83
CA GLY A 30 15.39 16.35 -9.14
C GLY A 30 15.33 16.29 -7.61
N LYS A 31 14.55 15.37 -7.05
CA LYS A 31 14.38 15.17 -5.60
C LYS A 31 15.63 14.52 -5.00
N LYS A 32 15.96 14.88 -3.76
CA LYS A 32 17.02 14.23 -2.99
C LYS A 32 16.60 12.83 -2.51
N LEU A 33 17.51 11.88 -2.63
CA LEU A 33 17.39 10.54 -2.09
C LEU A 33 18.09 10.49 -0.73
N TRP A 34 17.31 10.37 0.34
CA TRP A 34 17.82 10.20 1.70
C TRP A 34 17.63 8.74 2.11
N VAL A 35 18.72 8.09 2.54
CA VAL A 35 18.75 6.64 2.84
C VAL A 35 19.38 6.41 4.21
N ASP A 36 19.00 5.32 4.85
CA ASP A 36 19.61 4.83 6.08
C ASP A 36 21.15 4.79 5.95
N PRO A 37 21.92 5.35 6.90
CA PRO A 37 23.38 5.40 6.80
C PRO A 37 24.06 4.04 6.67
N ILE A 38 23.40 2.95 7.09
CA ILE A 38 23.94 1.58 7.02
C ILE A 38 24.43 1.20 5.62
N VAL A 39 23.81 1.73 4.57
CA VAL A 39 24.16 1.38 3.18
C VAL A 39 25.57 1.83 2.80
N SER A 40 26.14 2.85 3.46
CA SER A 40 27.51 3.29 3.16
C SER A 40 28.59 2.41 3.77
N ASP A 41 28.22 1.64 4.78
CA ASP A 41 29.16 0.79 5.55
C ASP A 41 28.95 -0.69 5.19
N THR A 42 28.23 -0.96 4.10
CA THR A 42 27.84 -2.31 3.65
C THR A 42 28.51 -2.64 2.33
N ASP A 43 29.25 -3.75 2.30
CA ASP A 43 29.95 -4.23 1.10
C ASP A 43 29.03 -4.98 0.12
N PHE A 44 27.91 -5.53 0.61
CA PHE A 44 26.99 -6.34 -0.18
C PHE A 44 25.54 -6.22 0.33
N ILE A 45 24.62 -5.79 -0.53
CA ILE A 45 23.23 -5.53 -0.18
C ILE A 45 22.31 -6.58 -0.79
N ILE A 46 21.62 -7.33 0.08
CA ILE A 46 20.57 -8.28 -0.32
C ILE A 46 19.19 -7.73 0.03
N THR A 47 18.29 -7.64 -0.96
CA THR A 47 16.88 -7.34 -0.69
C THR A 47 16.05 -8.61 -0.62
N THR A 48 15.18 -8.70 0.40
CA THR A 48 14.18 -9.75 0.48
C THR A 48 12.79 -9.21 0.81
N GLY A 49 11.76 -10.03 0.57
CA GLY A 49 10.36 -9.68 0.75
C GLY A 49 9.40 -10.55 -0.05
N VAL A 50 8.11 -10.26 0.08
CA VAL A 50 7.04 -10.94 -0.64
C VAL A 50 6.59 -10.09 -1.83
N VAL A 51 6.35 -10.71 -2.98
CA VAL A 51 5.75 -10.08 -4.17
C VAL A 51 4.24 -10.32 -4.16
N VAL A 52 3.48 -9.25 -3.92
CA VAL A 52 2.01 -9.21 -4.01
C VAL A 52 1.56 -7.92 -4.69
N PRO A 53 0.34 -7.83 -5.23
CA PRO A 53 -0.17 -6.57 -5.79
C PRO A 53 -0.17 -5.44 -4.76
N HIS A 54 0.11 -4.22 -5.20
CA HIS A 54 0.08 -3.02 -4.36
C HIS A 54 -0.70 -1.89 -5.00
N TYR A 55 -1.65 -1.31 -4.25
CA TYR A 55 -2.71 -0.46 -4.78
C TYR A 55 -2.31 0.76 -5.61
N PHE A 56 -1.10 1.32 -5.44
CA PHE A 56 -0.56 2.37 -6.31
C PHE A 56 0.83 2.06 -6.91
N ALA A 57 1.55 1.06 -6.39
CA ALA A 57 2.96 0.82 -6.76
C ALA A 57 3.12 -0.32 -7.77
N GLY A 58 2.00 -0.82 -8.31
CA GLY A 58 1.93 -2.06 -9.07
C GLY A 58 2.00 -3.28 -8.15
N PHE A 59 3.19 -3.57 -7.63
CA PHE A 59 3.49 -4.76 -6.80
C PHE A 59 4.45 -4.42 -5.64
N SER A 60 4.52 -5.24 -4.59
CA SER A 60 5.54 -5.17 -3.52
C SER A 60 6.84 -5.89 -3.94
N GLY A 61 7.77 -6.08 -3.00
CA GLY A 61 9.06 -6.75 -3.24
C GLY A 61 10.07 -5.91 -4.03
N GLY A 62 11.25 -6.49 -4.25
CA GLY A 62 12.36 -5.91 -5.00
C GLY A 62 12.71 -4.50 -4.52
N ARG A 63 12.71 -3.54 -5.45
CA ARG A 63 12.99 -2.12 -5.24
C ARG A 63 12.28 -1.47 -4.03
N LYS A 64 11.15 -2.02 -3.58
CA LYS A 64 10.38 -1.48 -2.46
C LYS A 64 11.07 -1.66 -1.10
N SER A 65 12.00 -2.63 -1.00
CA SER A 65 12.87 -2.79 0.17
C SER A 65 13.86 -1.62 0.33
N ILE A 66 14.12 -0.87 -0.75
CA ILE A 66 14.90 0.38 -0.71
C ILE A 66 13.97 1.58 -0.49
N LEU A 67 13.12 1.92 -1.47
CA LEU A 67 12.15 3.00 -1.37
C LEU A 67 10.72 2.41 -1.29
N PRO A 68 10.03 2.50 -0.15
CA PRO A 68 10.33 3.28 1.04
C PRO A 68 11.14 2.57 2.14
N GLY A 69 11.47 1.29 2.00
CA GLY A 69 11.92 0.42 3.10
C GLY A 69 13.01 0.97 4.01
N ILE A 70 14.01 1.67 3.46
CA ILE A 70 15.13 2.26 4.21
C ILE A 70 15.36 3.74 3.86
N CYS A 71 14.34 4.42 3.33
CA CYS A 71 14.44 5.82 2.91
C CYS A 71 13.88 6.79 3.96
N GLY A 72 14.43 8.00 3.98
CA GLY A 72 13.93 9.09 4.81
C GLY A 72 12.51 9.53 4.47
N ARG A 73 11.77 10.03 5.47
CA ARG A 73 10.37 10.45 5.34
C ARG A 73 10.14 11.40 4.17
N LYS A 74 11.02 12.38 3.96
CA LYS A 74 10.91 13.33 2.83
C LYS A 74 10.99 12.63 1.47
N THR A 75 11.86 11.64 1.32
CA THR A 75 11.96 10.83 0.09
C THR A 75 10.71 9.96 -0.07
N ILE A 76 10.26 9.31 1.01
CA ILE A 76 9.02 8.51 1.01
C ILE A 76 7.82 9.35 0.57
N GLU A 77 7.59 10.49 1.21
CA GLU A 77 6.46 11.37 0.94
C GLU A 77 6.52 11.93 -0.48
N ALA A 78 7.69 12.34 -0.96
CA ALA A 78 7.84 12.87 -2.30
C ALA A 78 7.58 11.81 -3.40
N ASN A 79 7.88 10.54 -3.12
CA ASN A 79 7.53 9.43 -4.00
C ASN A 79 6.04 9.08 -3.91
N HIS A 80 5.48 8.98 -2.71
CA HIS A 80 4.07 8.62 -2.50
C HIS A 80 3.11 9.72 -2.98
N ALA A 81 3.54 10.99 -3.02
CA ALA A 81 2.78 12.07 -3.65
C ALA A 81 2.40 11.79 -5.11
N GLN A 82 3.16 10.93 -5.79
CA GLN A 82 2.89 10.52 -7.17
C GLN A 82 1.74 9.50 -7.27
N MET A 83 1.16 9.02 -6.16
CA MET A 83 0.03 8.10 -6.19
C MET A 83 -1.25 8.67 -6.82
N VAL A 84 -1.29 9.99 -7.04
CA VAL A 84 -2.43 10.69 -7.66
C VAL A 84 -2.44 10.55 -9.20
N TYR A 85 -1.34 10.11 -9.81
CA TYR A 85 -1.27 9.90 -11.25
C TYR A 85 -2.02 8.64 -11.66
N HIS A 86 -2.70 8.70 -12.82
CA HIS A 86 -3.54 7.62 -13.33
C HIS A 86 -2.82 6.25 -13.40
N ASP A 87 -1.55 6.23 -13.81
CA ASP A 87 -0.79 4.99 -13.98
C ASP A 87 -0.26 4.43 -12.64
N ALA A 88 -0.35 5.19 -11.54
CA ALA A 88 -0.01 4.74 -10.19
C ALA A 88 -1.16 3.91 -9.59
N ARG A 89 -1.35 2.69 -10.13
CA ARG A 89 -2.45 1.78 -9.77
C ARG A 89 -1.98 0.34 -9.53
N ALA A 90 -2.86 -0.47 -8.95
CA ALA A 90 -2.62 -1.89 -8.69
C ALA A 90 -2.24 -2.64 -9.99
N GLY A 91 -1.25 -3.52 -9.91
CA GLY A 91 -0.84 -4.36 -11.03
C GLY A 91 -0.15 -3.64 -12.21
N ASN A 92 -0.03 -2.31 -12.19
CA ASN A 92 0.57 -1.55 -13.28
C ASN A 92 1.99 -1.08 -12.97
N LEU A 93 2.94 -1.47 -13.83
CA LEU A 93 4.33 -0.99 -13.81
C LEU A 93 4.63 -0.03 -14.96
N LYS A 94 3.97 -0.19 -16.11
CA LYS A 94 4.23 0.62 -17.30
C LYS A 94 3.69 2.04 -17.09
N GLY A 95 4.56 3.04 -17.22
CA GLY A 95 4.21 4.45 -16.98
C GLY A 95 3.96 4.80 -15.52
N ASN A 96 4.08 3.86 -14.58
CA ASN A 96 3.83 4.12 -13.17
C ASN A 96 5.00 4.92 -12.56
N PRO A 97 4.81 6.21 -12.23
CA PRO A 97 5.91 7.08 -11.85
C PRO A 97 6.44 6.74 -10.44
N VAL A 98 5.55 6.24 -9.55
CA VAL A 98 5.93 5.75 -8.22
C VAL A 98 6.93 4.60 -8.35
N HIS A 99 6.61 3.61 -9.20
CA HIS A 99 7.48 2.46 -9.43
C HIS A 99 8.82 2.86 -10.05
N GLN A 100 8.80 3.73 -11.06
CA GLN A 100 10.02 4.15 -11.76
C GLN A 100 11.01 4.83 -10.82
N GLU A 101 10.53 5.70 -9.93
CA GLU A 101 11.37 6.38 -8.95
C GLU A 101 11.86 5.41 -7.84
N MET A 102 11.05 4.42 -7.45
CA MET A 102 11.51 3.34 -6.55
C MET A 102 12.64 2.51 -7.17
N GLN A 103 12.52 2.18 -8.45
CA GLN A 103 13.52 1.42 -9.18
C GLN A 103 14.83 2.21 -9.32
N GLU A 104 14.74 3.49 -9.68
CA GLU A 104 15.90 4.38 -9.76
C GLU A 104 16.61 4.52 -8.40
N ALA A 105 15.85 4.66 -7.31
CA ALA A 105 16.42 4.72 -5.97
C ALA A 105 17.18 3.44 -5.61
N ALA A 106 16.66 2.27 -5.97
CA ALA A 106 17.33 1.00 -5.72
C ALA A 106 18.61 0.82 -6.57
N GLU A 107 18.58 1.24 -7.84
CA GLU A 107 19.76 1.28 -8.72
C GLU A 107 20.85 2.19 -8.15
N LYS A 108 20.46 3.34 -7.62
CA LYS A 108 21.38 4.32 -7.05
C LYS A 108 21.99 3.88 -5.72
N VAL A 109 21.25 3.11 -4.91
CA VAL A 109 21.77 2.49 -3.68
C VAL A 109 22.73 1.35 -4.01
N GLY A 110 22.54 0.65 -5.13
CA GLY A 110 23.41 -0.45 -5.54
C GLY A 110 23.04 -1.76 -4.84
N VAL A 111 21.85 -2.30 -5.13
CA VAL A 111 21.46 -3.63 -4.64
C VAL A 111 22.19 -4.71 -5.43
N ASP A 112 22.99 -5.52 -4.75
CA ASP A 112 23.79 -6.58 -5.38
C ASP A 112 22.99 -7.85 -5.68
N PHE A 113 22.03 -8.18 -4.81
CA PHE A 113 21.23 -9.39 -4.97
C PHE A 113 19.81 -9.22 -4.45
N ASN A 114 18.85 -9.79 -5.15
CA ASN A 114 17.47 -9.87 -4.70
C ASN A 114 17.08 -11.32 -4.50
N ILE A 115 16.32 -11.59 -3.43
CA ILE A 115 15.63 -12.86 -3.22
C ILE A 115 14.23 -12.57 -2.70
N ASN A 116 13.21 -12.78 -3.53
CA ASN A 116 11.82 -12.60 -3.11
C ASN A 116 11.02 -13.87 -3.29
N VAL A 117 9.94 -13.95 -2.52
CA VAL A 117 8.99 -15.06 -2.62
C VAL A 117 7.65 -14.56 -3.13
N VAL A 118 6.99 -15.38 -3.93
CA VAL A 118 5.55 -15.28 -4.18
C VAL A 118 4.86 -16.26 -3.23
N THR A 119 3.73 -15.88 -2.67
CA THR A 119 2.94 -16.76 -1.79
C THR A 119 1.55 -16.98 -2.36
N ASP A 120 0.88 -18.04 -1.92
CA ASP A 120 -0.56 -18.24 -2.11
C ASP A 120 -1.38 -17.57 -0.98
N GLU A 121 -2.70 -17.79 -0.97
CA GLU A 121 -3.62 -17.32 0.08
C GLU A 121 -3.37 -17.94 1.47
N ASN A 122 -2.69 -19.09 1.52
CA ASN A 122 -2.33 -19.82 2.73
C ASN A 122 -0.90 -19.50 3.21
N TYR A 123 -0.29 -18.45 2.66
CA TYR A 123 1.09 -18.04 2.94
C TYR A 123 2.15 -19.10 2.61
N LYS A 124 1.82 -20.07 1.75
CA LYS A 124 2.81 -21.03 1.23
C LYS A 124 3.59 -20.40 0.11
N ILE A 125 4.88 -20.66 0.08
CA ILE A 125 5.76 -20.19 -1.00
C ILE A 125 5.42 -20.99 -2.25
N VAL A 126 5.03 -20.27 -3.31
CA VAL A 126 4.73 -20.87 -4.63
C VAL A 126 5.89 -20.67 -5.61
N GLU A 127 6.69 -19.63 -5.39
CA GLU A 127 7.86 -19.33 -6.22
C GLU A 127 8.90 -18.57 -5.41
N ILE A 128 10.18 -18.83 -5.70
CA ILE A 128 11.33 -18.08 -5.18
C ILE A 128 12.10 -17.53 -6.36
N VAL A 129 12.17 -16.21 -6.46
CA VAL A 129 12.97 -15.54 -7.49
C VAL A 129 14.20 -14.92 -6.89
N ALA A 130 15.36 -15.17 -7.52
CA ALA A 130 16.65 -14.69 -7.01
C ALA A 130 17.59 -14.26 -8.14
N GLY A 131 18.41 -13.24 -7.89
CA GLY A 131 19.38 -12.72 -8.87
C GLY A 131 19.45 -11.19 -8.90
N GLU A 132 19.77 -10.62 -10.06
CA GLU A 132 19.74 -9.17 -10.29
C GLU A 132 18.35 -8.62 -9.94
N LEU A 133 18.31 -7.47 -9.26
CA LEU A 133 17.11 -6.91 -8.64
C LEU A 133 15.92 -6.83 -9.58
N LEU A 134 16.04 -6.09 -10.69
CA LEU A 134 14.90 -5.83 -11.58
C LEU A 134 14.47 -7.09 -12.32
N THR A 135 15.44 -7.85 -12.83
CA THR A 135 15.18 -9.04 -13.65
C THR A 135 14.52 -10.15 -12.82
N SER A 136 15.10 -10.51 -11.67
CA SER A 136 14.55 -11.54 -10.79
C SER A 136 13.18 -11.14 -10.23
N TRP A 137 13.05 -9.91 -9.74
CA TRP A 137 11.77 -9.43 -9.21
C TRP A 137 10.67 -9.42 -10.28
N ARG A 138 10.97 -9.06 -11.54
CA ARG A 138 10.00 -9.11 -12.64
C ARG A 138 9.50 -10.52 -12.94
N GLN A 139 10.34 -11.54 -12.83
CA GLN A 139 9.90 -12.94 -12.94
C GLN A 139 8.85 -13.26 -11.86
N GLY A 140 9.11 -12.84 -10.61
CA GLY A 140 8.16 -13.02 -9.52
C GLY A 140 6.86 -12.24 -9.72
N VAL A 141 6.93 -11.06 -10.34
CA VAL A 141 5.74 -10.28 -10.73
C VAL A 141 4.88 -11.04 -11.73
N GLU A 142 5.46 -11.71 -12.73
CA GLU A 142 4.67 -12.48 -13.71
C GLU A 142 3.96 -13.68 -13.06
N VAL A 143 4.62 -14.40 -12.15
CA VAL A 143 3.97 -15.48 -11.36
C VAL A 143 2.88 -14.89 -10.45
N CYS A 144 3.18 -13.80 -9.76
CA CYS A 144 2.21 -13.09 -8.91
C CYS A 144 0.95 -12.67 -9.69
N LYS A 145 1.09 -12.26 -10.96
CA LYS A 145 -0.06 -11.88 -11.79
C LYS A 145 -1.00 -13.06 -12.06
N GLN A 146 -0.43 -14.23 -12.34
CA GLN A 146 -1.21 -15.44 -12.63
C GLN A 146 -2.07 -15.88 -11.43
N ILE A 147 -1.61 -15.60 -10.21
CA ILE A 147 -2.29 -15.98 -8.97
C ILE A 147 -3.31 -14.91 -8.55
N TYR A 148 -2.91 -13.63 -8.56
CA TYR A 148 -3.67 -12.57 -7.90
C TYR A 148 -4.46 -11.65 -8.83
N ILE A 149 -4.18 -11.64 -10.14
CA ILE A 149 -4.91 -10.78 -11.08
C ILE A 149 -6.06 -11.58 -11.70
N CYS A 150 -7.28 -11.17 -11.34
CA CYS A 150 -8.50 -11.75 -11.88
C CYS A 150 -9.06 -10.86 -13.00
N PRO A 151 -9.10 -11.31 -14.27
CA PRO A 151 -9.76 -10.57 -15.34
C PRO A 151 -11.27 -10.61 -15.15
N ILE A 152 -11.90 -9.43 -15.18
CA ILE A 152 -13.36 -9.30 -15.12
C ILE A 152 -13.93 -8.97 -16.49
N LYS A 153 -15.05 -9.60 -16.86
CA LYS A 153 -15.72 -9.35 -18.15
C LYS A 153 -16.35 -7.96 -18.23
N LYS A 154 -16.89 -7.49 -17.10
CA LYS A 154 -17.54 -6.18 -16.95
C LYS A 154 -17.49 -5.74 -15.49
N LYS A 155 -17.63 -4.43 -15.27
CA LYS A 155 -17.83 -3.86 -13.94
C LYS A 155 -19.25 -4.18 -13.42
N ALA A 156 -19.37 -4.41 -12.12
CA ALA A 156 -20.61 -4.74 -11.42
C ALA A 156 -21.28 -3.49 -10.79
N GLU A 157 -22.56 -3.60 -10.46
CA GLU A 157 -23.33 -2.58 -9.74
C GLU A 157 -23.18 -2.70 -8.23
N VAL A 158 -22.94 -3.92 -7.75
CA VAL A 158 -22.61 -4.24 -6.37
C VAL A 158 -21.35 -5.08 -6.35
N VAL A 159 -20.39 -4.74 -5.48
CA VAL A 159 -19.19 -5.54 -5.22
C VAL A 159 -19.11 -5.86 -3.74
N ILE A 160 -19.03 -7.15 -3.40
CA ILE A 160 -18.78 -7.61 -2.03
C ILE A 160 -17.30 -7.95 -1.92
N ALA A 161 -16.63 -7.40 -0.91
CA ALA A 161 -15.21 -7.60 -0.69
C ALA A 161 -14.88 -7.80 0.80
N SER A 162 -13.80 -8.51 1.06
CA SER A 162 -13.22 -8.66 2.40
C SER A 162 -11.80 -8.14 2.43
N ALA A 163 -11.39 -7.58 3.56
CA ALA A 163 -9.99 -7.27 3.85
C ALA A 163 -9.14 -8.53 4.14
N GLY A 164 -9.75 -9.71 4.17
CA GLY A 164 -9.05 -10.99 4.28
C GLY A 164 -8.81 -11.48 5.70
N GLY A 165 -9.55 -10.93 6.67
CA GLY A 165 -9.48 -11.30 8.09
C GLY A 165 -8.18 -10.89 8.77
N TYR A 166 -8.07 -11.24 10.06
CA TYR A 166 -6.92 -10.88 10.87
C TYR A 166 -5.63 -11.53 10.33
N PRO A 167 -4.49 -10.80 10.28
CA PRO A 167 -4.28 -9.42 10.73
C PRO A 167 -4.48 -8.34 9.64
N LYS A 168 -4.99 -8.69 8.46
CA LYS A 168 -5.08 -7.77 7.32
C LYS A 168 -6.21 -6.75 7.46
N ASP A 169 -7.21 -7.06 8.28
CA ASP A 169 -8.36 -6.19 8.57
C ASP A 169 -8.32 -5.57 9.97
N ILE A 170 -7.15 -5.58 10.62
CA ILE A 170 -6.95 -5.10 12.00
C ILE A 170 -7.41 -3.66 12.22
N ASN A 171 -7.35 -2.81 11.19
CA ASN A 171 -7.82 -1.42 11.21
C ASN A 171 -8.21 -0.90 9.82
N VAL A 172 -8.90 0.23 9.79
CA VAL A 172 -9.39 0.87 8.55
C VAL A 172 -8.24 1.23 7.61
N TYR A 173 -7.10 1.66 8.15
CA TYR A 173 -5.91 1.99 7.35
C TYR A 173 -5.45 0.83 6.46
N GLN A 174 -5.53 -0.41 6.96
CA GLN A 174 -5.25 -1.61 6.17
C GLN A 174 -6.43 -2.02 5.29
N ALA A 175 -7.66 -2.01 5.83
CA ALA A 175 -8.87 -2.41 5.11
C ALA A 175 -9.13 -1.58 3.84
N GLN A 176 -8.67 -0.32 3.82
CA GLN A 176 -8.68 0.54 2.64
C GLN A 176 -8.05 -0.12 1.39
N LYS A 177 -7.06 -1.01 1.56
CA LYS A 177 -6.46 -1.72 0.40
C LYS A 177 -7.48 -2.61 -0.31
N ALA A 178 -8.35 -3.29 0.44
CA ALA A 178 -9.40 -4.12 -0.13
C ALA A 178 -10.48 -3.26 -0.81
N LEU A 179 -10.84 -2.11 -0.23
CA LEU A 179 -11.70 -1.13 -0.89
C LEU A 179 -11.15 -0.72 -2.27
N ASN A 180 -9.85 -0.42 -2.36
CA ASN A 180 -9.25 -0.04 -3.64
C ASN A 180 -9.25 -1.15 -4.69
N ASN A 181 -9.14 -2.40 -4.27
CA ASN A 181 -9.26 -3.55 -5.18
C ASN A 181 -10.72 -3.71 -5.63
N ALA A 182 -11.69 -3.63 -4.71
CA ALA A 182 -13.12 -3.68 -5.00
C ALA A 182 -13.55 -2.58 -5.97
N TYR A 183 -12.98 -1.38 -5.80
CA TYR A 183 -13.23 -0.23 -6.66
C TYR A 183 -12.80 -0.45 -8.13
N GLN A 184 -11.88 -1.38 -8.42
CA GLN A 184 -11.56 -1.73 -9.82
C GLN A 184 -12.72 -2.48 -10.50
N ALA A 185 -13.55 -3.17 -9.74
CA ALA A 185 -14.62 -4.03 -10.23
C ALA A 185 -16.01 -3.37 -10.27
N ILE A 186 -16.15 -2.15 -9.73
CA ILE A 186 -17.44 -1.45 -9.59
C ILE A 186 -17.66 -0.39 -10.68
N LYS A 187 -18.92 -0.21 -11.10
CA LYS A 187 -19.37 0.90 -11.94
C LYS A 187 -19.43 2.21 -11.13
N PRO A 188 -19.26 3.39 -11.76
CA PRO A 188 -19.59 4.66 -11.11
C PRO A 188 -21.04 4.65 -10.62
N GLY A 189 -21.27 5.13 -9.39
CA GLY A 189 -22.56 5.14 -8.72
C GLY A 189 -22.99 3.81 -8.11
N GLY A 190 -22.19 2.75 -8.21
CA GLY A 190 -22.48 1.46 -7.58
C GLY A 190 -22.14 1.42 -6.09
N THR A 191 -22.40 0.27 -5.45
CA THR A 191 -22.21 0.08 -4.00
C THR A 191 -21.16 -1.01 -3.72
N ILE A 192 -20.19 -0.70 -2.87
CA ILE A 192 -19.21 -1.66 -2.35
C ILE A 192 -19.64 -2.07 -0.95
N ILE A 193 -19.84 -3.37 -0.72
CA ILE A 193 -20.04 -3.97 0.60
C ILE A 193 -18.68 -4.49 1.07
N LEU A 194 -18.06 -3.77 2.00
CA LEU A 194 -16.75 -4.10 2.56
C LEU A 194 -16.92 -4.77 3.94
N THR A 195 -16.29 -5.95 4.08
CA THR A 195 -16.18 -6.67 5.36
C THR A 195 -14.75 -6.56 5.89
N ALA A 196 -14.60 -5.98 7.08
CA ALA A 196 -13.31 -5.81 7.75
C ALA A 196 -13.53 -5.55 9.24
N GLU A 197 -12.98 -6.35 10.13
CA GLU A 197 -13.29 -6.25 11.56
C GLU A 197 -12.89 -4.90 12.18
N CYS A 198 -11.71 -4.38 11.82
CA CYS A 198 -11.18 -3.08 12.27
C CYS A 198 -11.10 -2.91 13.79
N LEU A 199 -10.64 -3.94 14.51
CA LEU A 199 -10.51 -3.98 15.98
C LEU A 199 -9.69 -2.82 16.58
N GLU A 200 -8.65 -2.35 15.90
CA GLU A 200 -7.81 -1.22 16.34
C GLU A 200 -8.32 0.14 15.84
N GLY A 201 -9.55 0.21 15.36
CA GLY A 201 -10.14 1.44 14.86
C GLY A 201 -9.52 1.90 13.54
N TYR A 202 -9.11 3.17 13.48
CA TYR A 202 -8.54 3.74 12.26
C TYR A 202 -7.09 3.29 11.99
N GLY A 203 -6.28 3.10 13.04
CA GLY A 203 -4.95 2.47 12.96
C GLY A 203 -3.75 3.38 12.67
N GLU A 204 -3.93 4.66 12.36
CA GLU A 204 -2.82 5.62 12.22
C GLU A 204 -3.31 7.04 12.55
N ALA A 205 -2.53 7.77 13.36
CA ALA A 205 -2.97 9.03 13.97
C ALA A 205 -3.21 10.16 12.95
N THR A 206 -2.37 10.26 11.91
CA THR A 206 -2.56 11.27 10.87
C THR A 206 -3.79 10.99 10.04
N PHE A 207 -4.02 9.72 9.68
CA PHE A 207 -5.21 9.24 9.00
C PHE A 207 -6.47 9.52 9.83
N GLU A 208 -6.48 9.14 11.11
CA GLU A 208 -7.58 9.43 12.05
C GLU A 208 -7.88 10.93 12.11
N LYS A 209 -6.85 11.76 12.34
CA LYS A 209 -7.01 13.21 12.35
C LYS A 209 -7.63 13.74 11.06
N TRP A 210 -7.16 13.26 9.91
CA TRP A 210 -7.67 13.72 8.62
C TRP A 210 -9.14 13.37 8.40
N ILE A 211 -9.56 12.17 8.83
CA ILE A 211 -10.95 11.73 8.78
C ILE A 211 -11.82 12.54 9.75
N GLU A 212 -11.40 12.67 11.01
CA GLU A 212 -12.20 13.32 12.06
C GLU A 212 -12.42 14.82 11.79
N GLU A 213 -11.40 15.51 11.28
CA GLU A 213 -11.46 16.93 10.95
C GLU A 213 -12.16 17.23 9.62
N ALA A 214 -12.47 16.23 8.79
CA ALA A 214 -13.12 16.45 7.50
C ALA A 214 -14.65 16.49 7.66
N ASN A 215 -15.29 17.45 6.98
CA ASN A 215 -16.75 17.50 6.87
C ASN A 215 -17.22 16.88 5.55
N THR A 216 -16.38 16.91 4.52
CA THR A 216 -16.65 16.35 3.21
C THR A 216 -15.42 15.60 2.65
N PRO A 217 -15.61 14.65 1.72
CA PRO A 217 -14.48 14.04 1.00
C PRO A 217 -13.59 15.07 0.28
N ASP A 218 -14.15 16.19 -0.15
CA ASP A 218 -13.42 17.25 -0.85
C ASP A 218 -12.44 18.00 0.07
N ASP A 219 -12.70 18.09 1.37
CA ASP A 219 -11.75 18.63 2.35
C ASP A 219 -10.45 17.83 2.35
N ILE A 220 -10.56 16.50 2.36
CA ILE A 220 -9.43 15.57 2.34
C ILE A 220 -8.67 15.67 1.02
N ILE A 221 -9.39 15.71 -0.10
CA ILE A 221 -8.80 15.83 -1.44
C ILE A 221 -8.02 17.14 -1.56
N LYS A 222 -8.56 18.25 -1.08
CA LYS A 222 -7.90 19.56 -1.07
C LYS A 222 -6.66 19.55 -0.18
N ARG A 223 -6.74 18.97 1.02
CA ARG A 223 -5.59 18.82 1.94
C ARG A 223 -4.43 18.10 1.26
N LEU A 224 -4.66 16.94 0.63
CA LEU A 224 -3.60 16.19 -0.04
C LEU A 224 -3.01 16.95 -1.24
N LYS A 225 -3.85 17.61 -2.04
CA LYS A 225 -3.39 18.42 -3.19
C LYS A 225 -2.48 19.57 -2.74
N ASN A 226 -2.77 20.19 -1.61
CA ASN A 226 -1.94 21.26 -1.05
C ASN A 226 -0.63 20.72 -0.49
N LYS A 227 -0.69 19.59 0.23
CA LYS A 227 0.49 18.96 0.83
C LYS A 227 0.25 17.46 1.02
N PHE A 228 1.09 16.64 0.39
CA PHE A 228 1.14 15.23 0.71
C PHE A 228 1.65 15.04 2.15
N VAL A 229 0.97 14.18 2.92
CA VAL A 229 1.39 13.77 4.26
C VAL A 229 1.20 12.26 4.38
N LEU A 230 2.22 11.56 4.90
CA LEU A 230 2.08 10.14 5.23
C LEU A 230 0.92 9.95 6.21
N GLY A 231 0.15 8.87 6.07
CA GLY A 231 -1.13 8.74 6.76
C GLY A 231 -2.32 9.34 6.02
N GLY A 232 -2.28 10.66 5.77
CA GLY A 232 -3.34 11.39 5.07
C GLY A 232 -3.67 10.86 3.66
N HIS A 233 -2.67 10.30 2.97
CA HIS A 233 -2.86 9.65 1.68
C HIS A 233 -3.83 8.45 1.68
N LYS A 234 -4.07 7.80 2.84
CA LYS A 234 -5.11 6.78 3.00
C LYS A 234 -6.50 7.38 3.07
N ALA A 235 -6.64 8.49 3.79
CA ALA A 235 -7.88 9.26 3.83
C ALA A 235 -8.21 9.75 2.41
N TYR A 236 -7.22 10.22 1.66
CA TYR A 236 -7.40 10.60 0.25
C TYR A 236 -7.92 9.44 -0.62
N ALA A 237 -7.38 8.24 -0.45
CA ALA A 237 -7.83 7.08 -1.23
C ALA A 237 -9.29 6.72 -0.93
N ILE A 238 -9.70 6.79 0.34
CA ILE A 238 -11.11 6.64 0.74
C ILE A 238 -11.97 7.75 0.13
N ALA A 239 -11.56 9.01 0.31
CA ALA A 239 -12.28 10.18 -0.21
C ALA A 239 -12.50 10.11 -1.74
N ARG A 240 -11.50 9.61 -2.49
CA ARG A 240 -11.63 9.38 -3.94
C ARG A 240 -12.69 8.32 -4.26
N ALA A 241 -12.74 7.23 -3.51
CA ALA A 241 -13.71 6.16 -3.73
C ALA A 241 -15.14 6.64 -3.41
N VAL A 242 -15.37 7.21 -2.23
CA VAL A 242 -16.73 7.63 -1.77
C VAL A 242 -17.33 8.78 -2.58
N LYS A 243 -16.53 9.50 -3.37
CA LYS A 243 -17.03 10.48 -4.33
C LYS A 243 -17.70 9.86 -5.55
N GLU A 244 -17.40 8.61 -5.85
CA GLU A 244 -17.84 7.95 -7.07
C GLU A 244 -18.72 6.73 -6.78
N VAL A 245 -18.64 6.14 -5.59
CA VAL A 245 -19.41 4.96 -5.19
C VAL A 245 -19.85 5.03 -3.74
N GLU A 246 -20.90 4.31 -3.38
CA GLU A 246 -21.28 4.09 -2.00
C GLU A 246 -20.44 2.97 -1.38
N VAL A 247 -20.15 3.09 -0.09
CA VAL A 247 -19.40 2.08 0.65
C VAL A 247 -20.16 1.73 1.91
N ILE A 248 -20.61 0.48 1.99
CA ILE A 248 -21.12 -0.14 3.21
C ILE A 248 -19.94 -0.80 3.92
N LEU A 249 -19.81 -0.55 5.22
CA LEU A 249 -18.79 -1.21 6.05
C LEU A 249 -19.47 -2.06 7.13
N ILE A 250 -19.17 -3.35 7.10
CA ILE A 250 -19.50 -4.32 8.14
C ILE A 250 -18.23 -4.56 8.96
N SER A 251 -18.22 -4.06 10.19
CA SER A 251 -17.05 -4.04 11.08
C SER A 251 -17.43 -3.94 12.56
N SER A 252 -16.45 -4.13 13.44
CA SER A 252 -16.55 -3.84 14.88
C SER A 252 -16.30 -2.36 15.20
N LEU A 253 -16.03 -1.51 14.19
CA LEU A 253 -15.83 -0.07 14.38
C LEU A 253 -17.15 0.59 14.82
N PRO A 254 -17.14 1.50 15.81
CA PRO A 254 -18.33 2.26 16.20
C PRO A 254 -18.99 2.94 15.01
N GLN A 255 -20.32 2.86 14.92
CA GLN A 255 -21.04 3.31 13.72
C GLN A 255 -20.87 4.80 13.41
N ASP A 256 -20.66 5.64 14.43
CA ASP A 256 -20.34 7.07 14.28
C ASP A 256 -18.97 7.27 13.59
N LYS A 257 -17.96 6.48 13.96
CA LYS A 257 -16.66 6.45 13.28
C LYS A 257 -16.76 5.91 11.85
N VAL A 258 -17.62 4.93 11.59
CA VAL A 258 -17.89 4.47 10.22
C VAL A 258 -18.47 5.61 9.38
N ARG A 259 -19.44 6.36 9.91
CA ARG A 259 -20.04 7.50 9.20
C ARG A 259 -19.04 8.63 8.95
N LYS A 260 -18.06 8.84 9.83
CA LYS A 260 -16.94 9.78 9.62
C LYS A 260 -16.06 9.44 8.42
N LEU A 261 -16.00 8.18 8.01
CA LEU A 261 -15.35 7.74 6.77
C LEU A 261 -16.20 8.01 5.52
N PHE A 262 -17.39 8.60 5.67
CA PHE A 262 -18.42 8.71 4.64
C PHE A 262 -18.94 7.34 4.16
N PHE A 263 -18.90 6.34 5.05
CA PHE A 263 -19.43 4.99 4.80
C PHE A 263 -20.79 4.81 5.49
N ILE A 264 -21.52 3.78 5.06
CA ILE A 264 -22.77 3.34 5.65
C ILE A 264 -22.49 2.14 6.57
N PRO A 265 -22.66 2.27 7.90
CA PRO A 265 -22.47 1.13 8.81
C PRO A 265 -23.63 0.15 8.69
N MET A 266 -23.31 -1.14 8.61
CA MET A 266 -24.29 -2.23 8.70
C MET A 266 -23.74 -3.38 9.55
N GLU A 267 -24.63 -4.16 10.15
CA GLU A 267 -24.25 -5.21 11.11
C GLU A 267 -23.82 -6.51 10.42
N ASN A 268 -24.40 -6.81 9.26
CA ASN A 268 -24.16 -8.07 8.57
C ASN A 268 -24.46 -7.99 7.06
N ILE A 269 -24.03 -9.03 6.34
CA ILE A 269 -24.16 -9.12 4.88
C ILE A 269 -25.63 -9.14 4.46
N SER A 270 -26.52 -9.81 5.21
CA SER A 270 -27.94 -9.88 4.88
C SER A 270 -28.61 -8.50 4.88
N GLN A 271 -28.29 -7.64 5.85
CA GLN A 271 -28.75 -6.27 5.88
C GLN A 271 -28.25 -5.47 4.67
N ALA A 272 -26.97 -5.66 4.30
CA ALA A 272 -26.38 -4.99 3.14
C ALA A 272 -26.98 -5.44 1.81
N LEU A 273 -27.29 -6.73 1.67
CA LEU A 273 -27.95 -7.27 0.49
C LEU A 273 -29.41 -6.79 0.34
N ASN A 274 -30.10 -6.52 1.45
CA ASN A 274 -31.47 -5.99 1.40
C ASN A 274 -31.51 -4.49 1.03
N TYR A 275 -30.40 -3.78 1.18
CA TYR A 275 -30.29 -2.35 0.88
C TYR A 275 -30.04 -2.07 -0.61
N VAL A 276 -29.27 -2.95 -1.27
CA VAL A 276 -28.83 -2.79 -2.67
C VAL A 276 -29.78 -3.37 -3.70
#